data_AF-A0A7V9P481-F1
#
_entry.id   AF-A0A7V9P481-F1
#
_cell.length_a   1.000
_cell.length_b   1.000
_cell.length_c   1.000
_cell.angle_alpha   90.00
_cell.angle_beta   90.00
_cell.angle_gamma   90.00
#
_symmetry.space_group_name_H-M   'P 1'
#
loop_
_entity.id
_entity.type
_entity.pdbx_description
1 polymer ?
#
loop_
_entity_poly.entity_id
_entity_poly.type
_entity_poly.pdbx_seq_one_letter_code
_entity_poly.pdbx_strand_id
1 'polypeptide(L)'
;MPKHKRTRAELVQILRDQLALLEATASTYDDGLEAAANLLAVTIRTLVYDKPGSPSVNGQLGLATTLRFKDTAAPINPRNLLDTPGLVMMTTTFGVGAVTPPRWISCRLRA
;
A
#
# COMPACT_ATOMS: atom_id res chain seq x y z
N MET A 1 32.08 -1.68 -6.33
CA MET A 1 31.71 -3.09 -6.07
C MET A 1 30.78 -3.57 -7.18
N PRO A 2 31.02 -4.73 -7.79
CA PRO A 2 30.12 -5.26 -8.81
C PRO A 2 28.75 -5.55 -8.20
N LYS A 3 27.69 -5.00 -8.79
CA LYS A 3 26.32 -5.14 -8.31
C LYS A 3 25.84 -6.54 -8.68
N HIS A 4 25.84 -7.46 -7.72
CA HIS A 4 25.35 -8.83 -7.93
C HIS A 4 23.88 -8.77 -8.38
N LYS A 5 23.62 -9.23 -9.61
CA LYS A 5 22.25 -9.29 -10.16
C LYS A 5 21.59 -10.56 -9.65
N ARG A 6 20.57 -10.40 -8.82
CA ARG A 6 19.73 -11.52 -8.35
C ARG A 6 18.97 -12.15 -9.51
N THR A 7 18.79 -13.46 -9.45
CA THR A 7 17.93 -14.16 -10.38
C THR A 7 16.46 -13.90 -10.07
N ARG A 8 15.57 -14.14 -11.04
CA ARG A 8 14.13 -14.03 -10.82
C ARG A 8 13.64 -14.98 -9.72
N ALA A 9 14.19 -16.19 -9.64
CA ALA A 9 13.82 -17.17 -8.62
C ALA A 9 14.16 -16.68 -7.21
N GLU A 10 15.34 -16.08 -7.03
CA GLU A 10 15.73 -15.45 -5.76
C GLU A 10 14.82 -14.29 -5.39
N LEU A 11 14.44 -13.44 -6.35
CA LEU A 11 13.52 -12.33 -6.09
C LEU A 11 12.12 -12.82 -5.67
N VAL A 12 11.64 -13.92 -6.26
CA VAL A 12 10.39 -14.55 -5.85
C VAL A 12 10.50 -15.14 -4.45
N GLN A 13 11.63 -15.73 -4.10
CA GLN A 13 11.84 -16.24 -2.74
C GLN A 13 11.86 -15.09 -1.73
N ILE A 14 12.60 -14.02 -2.02
CA ILE A 14 12.62 -12.81 -1.18
C ILE A 14 11.20 -12.26 -1.01
N LEU A 15 10.40 -12.19 -2.07
CA LEU A 15 9.00 -11.75 -1.98
C LEU A 15 8.20 -12.59 -0.98
N ARG A 16 8.32 -13.93 -1.06
CA ARG A 16 7.64 -14.85 -0.13
C ARG A 16 8.10 -14.66 1.31
N ASP A 17 9.40 -14.52 1.53
CA ASP A 17 9.96 -14.33 2.87
C ASP A 17 9.49 -13.00 3.47
N GLN A 18 9.46 -11.93 2.67
CA GLN A 18 8.94 -10.63 3.11
C GLN A 18 7.44 -10.67 3.42
N LEU A 19 6.64 -11.44 2.66
CA LEU A 19 5.21 -11.63 2.95
C LEU A 19 5.00 -12.41 4.26
N ALA A 20 5.71 -13.51 4.45
CA ALA A 20 5.65 -14.27 5.70
C ALA A 20 6.07 -13.43 6.91
N LEU A 21 7.11 -12.60 6.75
CA LEU A 21 7.53 -11.66 7.79
C LEU A 21 6.45 -10.61 8.07
N LEU A 22 5.80 -10.08 7.04
CA LEU A 22 4.72 -9.11 7.17
C LEU A 22 3.55 -9.70 7.98
N GLU A 23 3.13 -10.93 7.67
CA GLU A 23 2.06 -11.63 8.38
C GLU A 23 2.42 -11.88 9.85
N ALA A 24 3.62 -12.40 10.12
CA ALA A 24 4.07 -12.67 11.49
C ALA A 24 4.20 -11.40 12.32
N THR A 25 4.75 -10.32 11.73
CA THR A 25 4.91 -9.04 12.42
C THR A 25 3.59 -8.30 12.61
N ALA A 26 2.62 -8.48 11.71
CA ALA A 26 1.26 -7.98 11.89
C ALA A 26 0.58 -8.64 13.08
N SER A 27 0.60 -9.99 13.16
CA SER A 27 0.08 -10.72 14.32
C SER A 27 0.73 -10.25 15.62
N THR A 28 2.05 -10.08 15.62
CA THR A 28 2.79 -9.62 16.80
C THR A 28 2.39 -8.20 17.24
N TYR A 29 2.10 -7.32 16.28
CA TYR A 29 1.60 -5.98 16.55
C TYR A 29 0.18 -6.03 17.13
N ASP A 30 -0.69 -6.86 16.54
CA ASP A 30 -2.08 -7.07 16.98
C ASP A 30 -2.14 -7.69 18.39
N ASP A 31 -1.15 -8.51 18.77
CA ASP A 31 -0.96 -9.06 20.12
C ASP A 31 -0.49 -8.00 21.16
N GLY A 32 -0.29 -6.74 20.72
CA GLY A 32 -0.01 -5.60 21.59
C GLY A 32 1.46 -5.17 21.65
N LEU A 33 2.36 -5.80 20.90
CA LEU A 33 3.75 -5.36 20.82
C LEU A 33 3.92 -4.24 19.79
N GLU A 34 3.68 -2.99 20.21
CA GLU A 34 3.73 -1.82 19.32
C GLU A 34 5.07 -1.62 18.60
N ALA A 35 6.18 -2.06 19.22
CA ALA A 35 7.50 -1.97 18.61
C ALA A 35 7.60 -2.72 17.26
N ALA A 36 6.74 -3.72 17.03
CA ALA A 36 6.64 -4.44 15.77
C ALA A 36 6.21 -3.53 14.60
N ALA A 37 5.57 -2.38 14.86
CA ALA A 37 5.23 -1.39 13.83
C ALA A 37 6.44 -0.92 13.02
N ASN A 38 7.60 -0.80 13.66
CA ASN A 38 8.83 -0.39 12.97
C ASN A 38 9.29 -1.47 11.98
N LEU A 39 9.18 -2.75 12.35
CA LEU A 39 9.51 -3.86 11.47
C LEU A 39 8.53 -3.96 10.30
N LEU A 40 7.22 -3.81 10.58
CA LEU A 40 6.18 -3.72 9.56
C LEU A 40 6.51 -2.63 8.53
N ALA A 41 6.85 -1.42 8.99
CA ALA A 41 7.19 -0.31 8.10
C ALA A 41 8.40 -0.59 7.20
N VAL A 42 9.44 -1.26 7.75
CA VAL A 42 10.64 -1.65 6.98
C VAL A 42 10.31 -2.73 5.94
N THR A 43 9.52 -3.73 6.31
CA THR A 43 9.07 -4.79 5.39
C THR A 43 8.25 -4.19 4.24
N ILE A 44 7.27 -3.33 4.55
CA ILE A 44 6.46 -2.63 3.54
C ILE A 44 7.35 -1.79 2.63
N ARG A 45 8.29 -1.01 3.19
CA ARG A 45 9.21 -0.19 2.38
C ARG A 45 9.97 -1.04 1.37
N THR A 46 10.47 -2.20 1.78
CA THR A 46 11.22 -3.11 0.88
C THR A 46 10.36 -3.63 -0.28
N LEU A 47 9.08 -3.86 -0.01
CA LEU A 47 8.12 -4.36 -0.99
C LEU A 47 7.66 -3.29 -1.99
N VAL A 48 7.45 -2.04 -1.56
CA VAL A 48 6.75 -1.03 -2.37
C VAL A 48 7.56 0.23 -2.70
N TYR A 49 8.58 0.57 -1.92
CA TYR A 49 9.33 1.80 -2.14
C TYR A 49 10.29 1.64 -3.31
N ASP A 50 9.96 2.25 -4.44
CA ASP A 50 10.74 2.14 -5.67
C ASP A 50 11.39 3.48 -6.02
N LYS A 51 12.73 3.56 -5.88
CA LYS A 51 13.53 4.71 -6.35
C LYS A 51 14.81 4.22 -7.06
N PRO A 52 15.42 5.04 -7.93
CA PRO A 52 16.63 4.66 -8.69
C PRO A 52 17.79 4.10 -7.85
N GLY A 53 17.94 4.54 -6.60
CA GLY A 53 18.95 4.04 -5.66
C GLY A 53 18.49 2.90 -4.75
N SER A 54 17.19 2.63 -4.68
CA SER A 54 16.59 1.63 -3.79
C SER A 54 15.37 1.04 -4.50
N PRO A 55 15.58 0.09 -5.43
CA PRO A 55 14.48 -0.51 -6.17
C PRO A 55 13.72 -1.50 -5.28
N SER A 56 12.40 -1.44 -5.34
CA SER A 56 11.52 -2.35 -4.61
C SER A 56 11.60 -3.78 -5.14
N VAL A 57 11.22 -4.78 -4.33
CA VAL A 57 11.12 -6.17 -4.81
C VAL A 57 10.07 -6.30 -5.93
N ASN A 58 8.93 -5.62 -5.77
CA ASN A 58 7.88 -5.59 -6.79
C ASN A 58 8.33 -4.90 -8.09
N GLY A 59 9.10 -3.81 -7.99
CA GLY A 59 9.70 -3.14 -9.14
C GLY A 59 10.71 -4.03 -9.87
N GLN A 60 11.57 -4.73 -9.13
CA GLN A 60 12.55 -5.68 -9.69
C GLN A 60 11.89 -6.88 -10.37
N LEU A 61 10.73 -7.32 -9.89
CA LEU A 61 9.93 -8.39 -10.52
C LEU A 61 9.05 -7.89 -11.67
N GLY A 62 9.00 -6.59 -11.93
CA GLY A 62 8.13 -5.98 -12.93
C GLY A 62 6.64 -6.01 -12.55
N LEU A 63 6.32 -6.24 -11.28
CA LEU A 63 4.94 -6.38 -10.81
C LEU A 63 4.23 -5.03 -10.67
N ALA A 64 4.96 -3.96 -10.36
CA ALA A 64 4.40 -2.63 -10.09
C ALA A 64 3.56 -2.05 -11.25
N THR A 65 3.88 -2.42 -12.49
CA THR A 65 3.13 -2.00 -13.69
C THR A 65 1.98 -2.94 -14.04
N THR A 66 2.04 -4.19 -13.57
CA THR A 66 1.01 -5.22 -13.86
C THR A 66 -0.09 -5.28 -12.81
N LEU A 67 0.21 -4.92 -11.57
CA LEU A 67 -0.74 -4.91 -10.47
C LEU A 67 -1.72 -3.75 -10.67
N ARG A 68 -2.99 -4.09 -10.91
CA ARG A 68 -4.08 -3.11 -10.97
C ARG A 68 -4.55 -2.80 -9.56
N PHE A 69 -4.78 -1.52 -9.28
CA PHE A 69 -5.46 -1.10 -8.06
C PHE A 69 -6.89 -1.64 -8.08
N LYS A 70 -7.24 -2.45 -7.07
CA LYS A 70 -8.61 -2.91 -6.85
C LYS A 70 -9.19 -2.06 -5.74
N ASP A 71 -10.13 -1.19 -6.10
CA ASP A 71 -10.90 -0.44 -5.11
C ASP A 71 -11.86 -1.39 -4.39
N THR A 72 -11.64 -1.57 -3.09
CA THR A 72 -12.53 -2.34 -2.20
C THR A 72 -13.35 -1.44 -1.31
N ALA A 73 -13.29 -0.12 -1.48
CA ALA A 73 -14.08 0.82 -0.72
C ALA A 73 -15.56 0.69 -1.09
N ALA A 74 -16.42 0.81 -0.08
CA ALA A 74 -17.85 0.97 -0.32
C ALA A 74 -18.12 2.33 -1.00
N PRO A 75 -19.12 2.43 -1.88
CA PRO A 75 -19.49 3.72 -2.47
C PRO A 75 -19.90 4.70 -1.36
N ILE A 76 -19.42 5.94 -1.45
CA ILE A 76 -19.79 7.00 -0.52
C ILE A 76 -21.30 7.25 -0.65
N ASN A 77 -22.04 7.00 0.42
CA ASN A 77 -23.46 7.33 0.50
C ASN A 77 -23.62 8.79 0.99
N PRO A 78 -24.05 9.74 0.13
CA PRO A 78 -24.15 11.16 0.49
C PRO A 78 -25.24 11.46 1.53
N ARG A 79 -26.13 10.49 1.83
CA ARG A 79 -27.14 10.58 2.88
C ARG A 79 -26.70 9.91 4.19
N ASN A 80 -25.49 9.37 4.24
CA ASN A 80 -24.95 8.75 5.43
C ASN A 80 -24.44 9.84 6.38
N LEU A 81 -25.16 10.07 7.47
CA LEU A 81 -24.83 11.02 8.54
C LEU A 81 -24.06 10.37 9.70
N LEU A 82 -23.65 9.10 9.56
CA LEU A 82 -22.92 8.39 10.62
C LEU A 82 -21.58 9.08 10.93
N ASP A 83 -21.26 9.18 12.22
CA ASP A 83 -20.05 9.83 12.75
C ASP A 83 -18.73 9.17 12.31
N THR A 84 -18.77 7.93 11.83
CA THR A 84 -17.59 7.16 11.40
C THR A 84 -17.71 6.67 9.95
N PRO A 85 -17.50 7.54 8.95
CA PRO A 85 -17.23 7.08 7.60
C PRO A 85 -15.86 6.37 7.59
N GLY A 86 -15.85 5.04 7.40
CA GLY A 86 -14.63 4.24 7.46
C GLY A 86 -13.48 4.87 6.66
N LEU A 87 -12.42 5.32 7.36
CA LEU A 87 -11.18 5.91 6.82
C LEU A 87 -11.35 6.94 5.67
N VAL A 88 -12.49 7.65 5.58
CA VAL A 88 -12.67 8.72 4.58
C VAL A 88 -12.47 10.07 5.26
N MET A 89 -11.63 10.93 4.67
CA MET A 89 -11.56 12.33 5.05
C MET A 89 -12.75 13.07 4.43
N MET A 90 -13.67 13.56 5.25
CA MET A 90 -14.82 14.37 4.81
C MET A 90 -14.62 15.84 5.17
N THR A 91 -14.75 16.73 4.19
CA THR A 91 -14.84 18.18 4.42
C THR A 91 -16.31 18.57 4.33
N THR A 92 -16.92 18.94 5.46
CA THR A 92 -18.30 19.40 5.51
C THR A 92 -18.34 20.92 5.36
N THR A 93 -18.86 21.41 4.22
CA THR A 93 -19.14 22.83 3.99
C THR A 93 -20.65 23.04 3.85
N PHE A 94 -21.16 24.18 4.33
CA PHE A 94 -22.55 24.58 4.08
C PHE A 94 -22.72 24.89 2.59
N GLY A 95 -23.40 24.01 1.85
CA GLY A 95 -23.59 24.10 0.40
C GLY A 95 -23.75 22.73 -0.28
N VAL A 96 -23.72 22.71 -1.61
CA VAL A 96 -23.77 21.46 -2.39
C VAL A 96 -22.44 20.72 -2.19
N GLY A 97 -22.49 19.52 -1.60
CA GLY A 97 -21.31 18.73 -1.29
C GLY A 97 -20.47 18.42 -2.53
N ALA A 98 -19.20 18.83 -2.52
CA ALA A 98 -18.24 18.53 -3.58
C ALA A 98 -17.26 17.46 -3.10
N VAL A 99 -17.12 16.38 -3.87
CA VAL A 99 -16.17 15.30 -3.60
C VAL A 99 -14.81 15.71 -4.16
N THR A 100 -13.81 15.82 -3.30
CA THR A 100 -12.41 15.96 -3.73
C THR A 100 -11.71 14.63 -3.46
N PRO A 101 -11.49 13.77 -4.48
CA PRO A 101 -10.72 12.55 -4.26
C PRO A 101 -9.28 12.92 -3.88
N PRO A 102 -8.62 12.18 -2.96
CA PRO A 102 -7.21 12.39 -2.69
C PRO A 102 -6.41 12.26 -4.00
N ARG A 103 -5.45 13.17 -4.20
CA ARG A 103 -4.72 13.37 -5.48
C ARG A 103 -4.14 12.09 -6.08
N TRP A 104 -3.88 11.05 -5.28
CA TRP A 104 -3.32 9.77 -5.72
C TRP A 104 -4.33 8.89 -6.48
N ILE A 105 -5.63 9.14 -6.36
CA ILE A 105 -6.70 8.43 -7.10
C ILE A 105 -6.85 8.99 -8.53
N SER A 106 -6.21 10.12 -8.85
CA SER A 106 -6.20 10.67 -10.22
C SER A 106 -5.29 9.91 -11.19
N CYS A 107 -5.05 8.61 -10.95
CA CYS A 107 -4.44 7.73 -11.94
C CYS A 107 -5.40 7.61 -13.13
N ARG A 108 -5.08 8.44 -14.11
CA ARG A 108 -5.77 8.70 -15.36
C ARG A 108 -6.07 7.36 -16.05
N LEU A 109 -7.32 6.90 -15.96
CA LEU A 109 -7.93 6.00 -16.95
C LEU A 109 -7.85 6.70 -18.32
N ARG A 110 -6.76 6.45 -19.04
CA ARG A 110 -6.70 6.59 -20.50
C ARG A 110 -6.57 5.17 -21.04
N ALA A 111 -7.70 4.65 -21.51
CA ALA A 111 -7.71 3.70 -22.61
C ALA A 111 -7.18 4.40 -23.88
#